data_AF-A0A5C3PEB9-F1
#
_entry.id   AF-A0A5C3PEB9-F1
#
_cell.length_a   1.000
_cell.length_b   1.000
_cell.length_c   1.000
_cell.angle_alpha   90.00
_cell.angle_beta   90.00
_cell.angle_gamma   90.00
#
_symmetry.space_group_name_H-M   'P 1'
#
loop_
_entity.id
_entity.type
_entity.pdbx_description
1 polymer ?
#
loop_
_entity_poly.entity_id
_entity_poly.type
_entity_poly.pdbx_seq_one_letter_code
_entity_poly.pdbx_strand_id
1 'polypeptide(L)'
;MLHCPIARRHSAPSAAHRKPTRLEVPTPYGHVPMHYPAMQAFSTLPNLRELSVDVRFEDMDSHVPCRGGFAALESFCLTRGSLPDIEEALQMVASSHLRRLKITILMSVDAQRLTTFLDGIRHAAIGITSLWLHLDCLVYTTTPLGPAELPEPVFSLHDLQELICRFKASSLLVTLSDRDISPFAIAWPDLRVLKLHEGGYSRSDAGSSVSALFDLALRCPRLESILFRHLHA
;
A
#
# COMPACT_ATOMS: atom_id res chain seq x y z
N MET A 1 -30.16 40.91 54.26
CA MET A 1 -28.75 41.18 53.90
C MET A 1 -28.08 39.84 53.65
N LEU A 2 -27.92 39.46 52.39
CA LEU A 2 -27.33 38.18 51.97
C LEU A 2 -26.12 38.48 51.09
N HIS A 3 -24.97 37.94 51.49
CA HIS A 3 -23.68 38.02 50.83
C HIS A 3 -23.68 37.26 49.49
N CYS A 4 -23.20 37.90 48.42
CA CYS A 4 -22.78 37.23 47.19
C CYS A 4 -21.24 37.11 47.18
N PRO A 5 -20.64 35.92 47.03
CA PRO A 5 -19.21 35.77 46.87
C PRO A 5 -18.78 35.82 45.41
N ILE A 6 -17.61 36.44 45.21
CA ILE A 6 -16.88 36.67 43.96
C ILE A 6 -16.41 35.34 43.37
N ALA A 7 -16.84 35.03 42.15
CA ALA A 7 -16.32 33.90 41.37
C ALA A 7 -14.97 34.27 40.73
N ARG A 8 -13.92 33.53 41.13
CA ARG A 8 -12.57 33.57 40.55
C ARG A 8 -12.61 33.11 39.09
N ARG A 9 -12.14 33.95 38.17
CA ARG A 9 -11.82 33.57 36.79
C ARG A 9 -10.57 32.69 36.80
N HIS A 10 -10.73 31.39 36.60
CA HIS A 10 -9.65 30.52 36.15
C HIS A 10 -9.46 30.74 34.64
N SER A 11 -8.36 31.38 34.27
CA SER A 11 -7.83 31.38 32.91
C SER A 11 -7.40 29.95 32.56
N ALA A 12 -8.12 29.31 31.64
CA ALA A 12 -7.71 28.05 31.05
C ALA A 12 -6.42 28.25 30.21
N PRO A 13 -5.49 27.28 30.19
CA PRO A 13 -4.28 27.38 29.40
C PRO A 13 -4.60 27.32 27.90
N SER A 14 -3.97 28.22 27.15
CA SER A 14 -3.95 28.28 25.68
C SER A 14 -3.68 26.89 25.09
N ALA A 15 -4.62 26.38 24.29
CA ALA A 15 -4.47 25.14 23.57
C ALA A 15 -3.32 25.29 22.55
N ALA A 16 -2.13 24.84 22.94
CA ALA A 16 -1.02 24.65 22.03
C ALA A 16 -1.52 23.82 20.84
N HIS A 17 -1.52 24.42 19.65
CA HIS A 17 -2.02 23.81 18.43
C HIS A 17 -1.18 22.56 18.14
N ARG A 18 -1.71 21.39 18.50
CA ARG A 18 -1.08 20.10 18.18
C ARG A 18 -1.05 19.98 16.66
N LYS A 19 0.16 20.01 16.09
CA LYS A 19 0.37 19.83 14.66
C LYS A 19 -0.13 18.43 14.27
N PRO A 20 -0.84 18.29 13.14
CA PRO A 20 -1.40 17.00 12.73
C PRO A 20 -0.26 16.01 12.40
N THR A 21 -0.33 14.82 12.99
CA THR A 21 0.60 13.70 12.73
C THR A 21 0.01 12.65 11.80
N ARG A 22 -1.33 12.54 11.80
CA ARG A 22 -2.09 11.66 10.92
C ARG A 22 -3.18 12.49 10.26
N LEU A 23 -3.29 12.36 8.95
CA LEU A 23 -4.38 12.94 8.18
C LEU A 23 -5.09 11.83 7.42
N GLU A 24 -6.33 11.62 7.80
CA GLU A 24 -7.30 10.91 6.99
C GLU A 24 -8.27 11.96 6.48
N VAL A 25 -8.64 11.88 5.21
CA VAL A 25 -9.67 12.75 4.62
C VAL A 25 -10.93 11.89 4.37
N PRO A 26 -11.70 11.53 5.41
CA PRO A 26 -12.98 10.86 5.25
C PRO A 26 -14.07 11.90 4.92
N THR A 27 -15.03 11.56 4.06
CA THR A 27 -16.25 12.36 3.91
C THR A 27 -17.52 11.49 3.93
N PRO A 28 -18.71 12.08 4.19
CA PRO A 28 -19.97 11.35 4.34
C PRO A 28 -20.41 10.56 3.10
N TYR A 29 -19.83 10.84 1.94
CA TYR A 29 -20.15 10.23 0.65
C TYR A 29 -19.00 9.40 0.05
N GLY A 30 -17.96 9.12 0.84
CA GLY A 30 -16.72 8.47 0.38
C GLY A 30 -15.48 9.30 0.70
N HIS A 31 -14.37 9.04 0.03
CA HIS A 31 -13.18 9.90 0.12
C HIS A 31 -13.30 11.01 -0.95
N VAL A 32 -12.99 12.25 -0.57
CA VAL A 32 -12.85 13.33 -1.56
C VAL A 32 -11.54 13.08 -2.31
N PRO A 33 -11.56 13.00 -3.65
CA PRO A 33 -10.34 12.83 -4.40
C PRO A 33 -9.44 14.03 -4.13
N MET A 34 -8.22 13.72 -3.75
CA MET A 34 -7.19 14.70 -3.53
C MET A 34 -6.61 15.11 -4.87
N HIS A 35 -6.78 16.39 -5.17
CA HIS A 35 -6.19 17.02 -6.35
C HIS A 35 -4.78 17.52 -6.05
N TYR A 36 -4.03 17.84 -7.10
CA TYR A 36 -2.64 18.25 -7.02
C TYR A 36 -2.39 19.41 -6.02
N PRO A 37 -3.15 20.52 -6.02
CA PRO A 37 -2.91 21.62 -5.06
C PRO A 37 -3.08 21.21 -3.59
N ALA A 38 -4.02 20.29 -3.33
CA ALA A 38 -4.25 19.78 -1.98
C ALA A 38 -3.09 18.86 -1.54
N MET A 39 -2.62 17.97 -2.42
CA MET A 39 -1.41 17.17 -2.17
C MET A 39 -0.20 18.07 -1.87
N GLN A 40 0.00 19.13 -2.66
CA GLN A 40 1.09 20.09 -2.44
C GLN A 40 0.97 20.83 -1.11
N ALA A 41 -0.24 21.25 -0.72
CA ALA A 41 -0.44 21.89 0.58
C ALA A 41 -0.08 20.95 1.74
N PHE A 42 -0.50 19.67 1.68
CA PHE A 42 -0.18 18.70 2.73
C PHE A 42 1.29 18.28 2.75
N SER A 43 1.97 18.35 1.61
CA SER A 43 3.39 18.02 1.50
C SER A 43 4.28 18.95 2.33
N THR A 44 3.80 20.17 2.62
CA THR A 44 4.47 21.16 3.47
C THR A 44 4.32 20.89 4.97
N LEU A 45 3.48 19.94 5.39
CA LEU A 45 3.23 19.64 6.80
C LEU A 45 4.40 18.86 7.41
N PRO A 46 5.26 19.48 8.25
CA PRO A 46 6.55 18.90 8.62
C PRO A 46 6.45 17.73 9.62
N ASN A 47 5.27 17.49 10.19
CA ASN A 47 5.04 16.42 11.17
C ASN A 47 4.04 15.37 10.67
N LEU A 48 3.59 15.47 9.42
CA LEU A 48 2.64 14.52 8.87
C LEU A 48 3.36 13.18 8.63
N ARG A 49 2.97 12.15 9.39
CA ARG A 49 3.56 10.80 9.36
C ARG A 49 2.68 9.80 8.64
N GLU A 50 1.37 9.99 8.68
CA GLU A 50 0.40 9.09 8.07
C GLU A 50 -0.55 9.89 7.18
N LEU A 51 -0.65 9.48 5.92
CA LEU A 51 -1.53 10.10 4.92
C LEU A 51 -2.33 9.00 4.21
N SER A 52 -3.66 9.11 4.26
CA SER A 52 -4.58 8.24 3.51
C SER A 52 -5.50 9.06 2.63
N VAL A 53 -5.44 8.82 1.32
CA VAL A 53 -6.08 9.67 0.31
C VAL A 53 -6.56 8.88 -0.91
N ASP A 54 -7.64 9.35 -1.51
CA ASP A 54 -7.96 9.06 -2.91
C ASP A 54 -7.24 10.08 -3.78
N VAL A 55 -6.72 9.70 -4.94
CA VAL A 55 -6.06 10.60 -5.89
C VAL A 55 -6.81 10.60 -7.22
N ARG A 56 -6.99 11.80 -7.79
CA ARG A 56 -7.49 12.03 -9.16
C ARG A 56 -6.87 13.30 -9.71
N PHE A 57 -5.90 13.15 -10.59
CA PHE A 57 -5.21 14.27 -11.24
C PHE A 57 -5.62 14.43 -12.72
N GLU A 58 -6.47 13.53 -13.23
CA GLU A 58 -6.90 13.38 -14.65
C GLU A 58 -7.35 14.66 -15.40
N ASP A 59 -7.61 15.78 -14.72
CA ASP A 59 -8.09 17.04 -15.32
C ASP A 59 -7.13 18.24 -15.16
N MET A 60 -5.90 18.02 -14.65
CA MET A 60 -4.98 19.13 -14.36
C MET A 60 -3.83 19.18 -15.37
N ASP A 61 -3.59 20.37 -15.94
CA ASP A 61 -2.37 20.66 -16.68
C ASP A 61 -1.17 20.28 -15.80
N SER A 62 -0.42 19.27 -16.24
CA SER A 62 0.73 18.72 -15.55
C SER A 62 1.76 19.82 -15.29
N HIS A 63 1.65 20.48 -14.16
CA HIS A 63 2.70 21.33 -13.63
C HIS A 63 3.61 20.45 -12.79
N VAL A 64 4.87 20.42 -13.23
CA VAL A 64 6.04 19.71 -12.67
C VAL A 64 5.79 19.12 -11.28
N PRO A 65 5.83 17.79 -11.09
CA PRO A 65 5.59 17.19 -9.78
C PRO A 65 6.50 17.82 -8.73
N CYS A 66 5.92 18.28 -7.62
CA CYS A 66 6.67 18.74 -6.47
C CYS A 66 7.47 17.56 -5.92
N ARG A 67 8.74 17.45 -6.31
CA ARG A 67 9.64 16.39 -5.82
C ARG A 67 10.14 16.78 -4.43
N GLY A 68 9.96 15.89 -3.46
CA GLY A 68 10.53 16.04 -2.12
C GLY A 68 9.64 16.72 -1.08
N GLY A 69 8.31 16.60 -1.22
CA GLY A 69 7.39 16.91 -0.14
C GLY A 69 7.42 15.85 0.98
N PHE A 70 6.65 16.03 2.05
CA PHE A 70 6.37 14.97 3.03
C PHE A 70 7.59 14.41 3.80
N ALA A 71 8.49 15.28 4.26
CA ALA A 71 9.74 14.92 4.91
C ALA A 71 9.64 14.00 6.15
N ALA A 72 8.47 13.87 6.78
CA ALA A 72 8.25 13.00 7.95
C ALA A 72 7.30 11.82 7.67
N LEU A 73 6.88 11.62 6.42
CA LEU A 73 5.84 10.64 6.11
C LEU A 73 6.39 9.22 6.19
N GLU A 74 5.79 8.42 7.07
CA GLU A 74 6.14 7.03 7.37
C GLU A 74 5.15 6.04 6.75
N SER A 75 3.89 6.48 6.55
CA SER A 75 2.80 5.64 6.04
C SER A 75 2.00 6.38 4.98
N PHE A 76 1.88 5.79 3.80
CA PHE A 76 1.10 6.33 2.70
C PHE A 76 0.08 5.31 2.20
N CYS A 77 -1.17 5.71 2.17
CA CYS A 77 -2.29 4.86 1.78
C CYS A 77 -3.08 5.53 0.65
N LEU A 78 -2.99 4.95 -0.54
CA LEU A 78 -3.74 5.33 -1.72
C LEU A 78 -4.97 4.44 -1.81
N THR A 79 -6.13 4.97 -1.42
CA THR A 79 -7.37 4.22 -1.30
C THR A 79 -8.13 4.07 -2.61
N ARG A 80 -8.00 5.04 -3.53
CA ARG A 80 -8.50 4.98 -4.91
C ARG A 80 -7.66 5.86 -5.83
N GLY A 81 -7.42 5.40 -7.05
CA GLY A 81 -6.77 6.18 -8.10
C GLY A 81 -6.59 5.37 -9.38
N SER A 82 -6.36 6.05 -10.51
CA SER A 82 -5.82 5.43 -11.72
C SER A 82 -4.33 5.13 -11.51
N LEU A 83 -3.74 4.22 -12.31
CA LEU A 83 -2.29 3.97 -12.23
C LEU A 83 -1.45 5.25 -12.42
N PRO A 84 -1.71 6.09 -13.43
CA PRO A 84 -0.99 7.36 -13.61
C PRO A 84 -1.08 8.28 -12.39
N ASP A 85 -2.27 8.44 -11.79
CA ASP A 85 -2.43 9.28 -10.61
C ASP A 85 -1.65 8.73 -9.41
N ILE A 86 -1.64 7.41 -9.24
CA ILE A 86 -0.91 6.72 -8.17
C ILE A 86 0.60 6.92 -8.38
N GLU A 87 1.10 6.76 -9.60
CA GLU A 87 2.51 7.00 -9.95
C GLU A 87 2.92 8.43 -9.64
N GLU A 88 2.12 9.41 -10.05
CA GLU A 88 2.37 10.82 -9.79
C GLU A 88 2.35 11.12 -8.28
N ALA A 89 1.39 10.56 -7.54
CA ALA A 89 1.32 10.72 -6.09
C ALA A 89 2.55 10.13 -5.38
N LEU A 90 3.04 8.97 -5.83
CA LEU A 90 4.27 8.36 -5.31
C LEU A 90 5.50 9.24 -5.59
N GLN A 91 5.59 9.83 -6.78
CA GLN A 91 6.67 10.76 -7.13
C GLN A 91 6.64 12.04 -6.28
N MET A 92 5.45 12.53 -5.91
CA MET A 92 5.31 13.70 -5.03
C MET A 92 5.74 13.40 -3.59
N VAL A 93 5.47 12.18 -3.11
CA VAL A 93 5.79 11.80 -1.73
C VAL A 93 7.29 11.73 -1.51
N ALA A 94 8.04 11.01 -2.34
CA ALA A 94 9.51 10.92 -2.31
C ALA A 94 10.18 10.97 -0.90
N SER A 95 9.54 10.36 0.11
CA SER A 95 9.95 10.46 1.51
C SER A 95 10.93 9.34 1.85
N SER A 96 12.11 9.69 2.38
CA SER A 96 13.11 8.73 2.87
C SER A 96 12.67 7.97 4.12
N HIS A 97 11.58 8.40 4.76
CA HIS A 97 11.02 7.78 5.96
C HIS A 97 9.86 6.83 5.66
N LEU A 98 9.44 6.70 4.40
CA LEU A 98 8.31 5.88 4.04
C LEU A 98 8.61 4.39 4.34
N ARG A 99 7.82 3.80 5.25
CA ARG A 99 7.93 2.38 5.66
C ARG A 99 6.73 1.55 5.23
N ARG A 100 5.55 2.17 5.16
CA ARG A 100 4.29 1.47 4.88
C ARG A 100 3.62 2.09 3.67
N LEU A 101 3.40 1.27 2.66
CA LEU A 101 2.70 1.66 1.45
C LEU A 101 1.49 0.75 1.23
N LYS A 102 0.33 1.36 1.10
CA LYS A 102 -0.91 0.68 0.72
C LYS A 102 -1.44 1.30 -0.57
N ILE A 103 -1.65 0.46 -1.58
CA ILE A 103 -2.16 0.86 -2.88
C ILE A 103 -3.40 0.06 -3.19
N THR A 104 -4.47 0.75 -3.55
CA THR A 104 -5.70 0.13 -4.04
C THR A 104 -5.97 0.58 -5.47
N ILE A 105 -5.97 -0.36 -6.40
CA ILE A 105 -6.25 -0.14 -7.82
C ILE A 105 -7.65 -0.64 -8.11
N LEU A 106 -8.52 0.26 -8.58
CA LEU A 106 -9.94 -0.03 -8.86
C LEU A 106 -10.25 -0.15 -10.36
N MET A 107 -9.40 0.43 -11.21
CA MET A 107 -9.62 0.42 -12.65
C MET A 107 -8.91 -0.76 -13.30
N SER A 108 -9.60 -1.40 -14.25
CA SER A 108 -9.02 -2.53 -14.98
C SER A 108 -7.73 -2.12 -15.67
N VAL A 109 -6.73 -3.00 -15.64
CA VAL A 109 -5.37 -2.68 -16.03
C VAL A 109 -4.74 -3.82 -16.81
N ASP A 110 -3.93 -3.45 -17.80
CA ASP A 110 -3.09 -4.41 -18.51
C ASP A 110 -1.99 -4.92 -17.56
N ALA A 111 -1.71 -6.21 -17.56
CA ALA A 111 -0.73 -6.79 -16.67
C ALA A 111 0.70 -6.25 -16.90
N GLN A 112 1.10 -5.96 -18.14
CA GLN A 112 2.39 -5.33 -18.44
C GLN A 112 2.48 -3.93 -17.85
N ARG A 113 1.38 -3.15 -17.91
CA ARG A 113 1.31 -1.83 -17.27
C ARG A 113 1.42 -1.95 -15.76
N LEU A 114 0.76 -2.93 -15.17
CA LEU A 114 0.85 -3.19 -13.73
C LEU A 114 2.27 -3.61 -13.32
N THR A 115 2.93 -4.50 -14.07
CA THR A 115 4.33 -4.89 -13.82
C THR A 115 5.27 -3.68 -13.93
N THR A 116 5.08 -2.83 -14.95
CA THR A 116 5.85 -1.58 -15.12
C THR A 116 5.65 -0.64 -13.93
N PHE A 117 4.40 -0.48 -13.49
CA PHE A 117 4.06 0.30 -12.31
C PHE A 117 4.76 -0.23 -11.04
N LEU A 118 4.74 -1.55 -10.83
CA LEU A 118 5.39 -2.19 -9.69
C LEU A 118 6.92 -2.01 -9.73
N ASP A 119 7.55 -2.00 -10.92
CA ASP A 119 8.96 -1.63 -11.07
C ASP A 119 9.20 -0.15 -10.72
N GLY A 120 8.24 0.72 -11.00
CA GLY A 120 8.26 2.12 -10.54
C GLY A 120 8.27 2.26 -9.02
N ILE A 121 7.54 1.41 -8.29
CA ILE A 121 7.49 1.43 -6.81
C ILE A 121 8.90 1.20 -6.22
N ARG A 122 9.70 0.31 -6.81
CA ARG A 122 11.08 0.04 -6.37
C ARG A 122 11.89 1.33 -6.22
N HIS A 123 11.70 2.27 -7.13
CA HIS A 123 12.44 3.53 -7.13
C HIS A 123 11.85 4.59 -6.19
N ALA A 124 10.53 4.61 -6.04
CA ALA A 124 9.84 5.61 -5.24
C ALA A 124 9.90 5.33 -3.73
N ALA A 125 10.16 4.08 -3.33
CA ALA A 125 9.90 3.64 -1.97
C ALA A 125 10.99 2.72 -1.40
N ILE A 126 12.23 3.21 -1.47
CA ILE A 126 13.41 2.57 -0.90
C ILE A 126 13.25 2.44 0.63
N GLY A 127 13.41 1.22 1.15
CA GLY A 127 13.29 0.94 2.59
C GLY A 127 11.85 0.78 3.09
N ILE A 128 10.89 0.50 2.20
CA ILE A 128 9.57 -0.01 2.61
C ILE A 128 9.76 -1.32 3.37
N THR A 129 9.05 -1.44 4.49
CA THR A 129 8.94 -2.68 5.28
C THR A 129 7.57 -3.34 5.15
N SER A 130 6.54 -2.62 4.70
CA SER A 130 5.18 -3.14 4.55
C SER A 130 4.55 -2.64 3.25
N LEU A 131 4.17 -3.58 2.39
CA LEU A 131 3.51 -3.33 1.11
C LEU A 131 2.17 -4.04 1.07
N TRP A 132 1.10 -3.27 0.88
CA TRP A 132 -0.24 -3.78 0.63
C TRP A 132 -0.71 -3.38 -0.76
N LEU A 133 -0.86 -4.38 -1.63
CA LEU A 133 -1.45 -4.23 -2.96
C LEU A 133 -2.88 -4.80 -2.96
N HIS A 134 -3.87 -3.95 -3.25
CA HIS A 134 -5.26 -4.37 -3.40
C HIS A 134 -5.72 -4.07 -4.82
N LEU A 135 -5.86 -5.12 -5.64
CA LEU A 135 -6.35 -5.04 -7.01
C LEU A 135 -7.82 -5.45 -7.02
N ASP A 136 -8.72 -4.47 -6.89
CA ASP A 136 -10.17 -4.67 -7.02
C ASP A 136 -10.65 -4.41 -8.46
N CYS A 137 -9.83 -4.80 -9.41
CA CYS A 137 -10.00 -4.54 -10.83
C CYS A 137 -9.70 -5.79 -11.65
N LEU A 138 -10.17 -5.85 -12.90
CA LEU A 138 -9.74 -6.90 -13.83
C LEU A 138 -8.31 -6.62 -14.29
N VAL A 139 -7.45 -7.63 -14.22
CA VAL A 139 -6.13 -7.59 -14.85
C VAL A 139 -6.24 -8.38 -16.13
N TYR A 140 -6.07 -7.72 -17.27
CA TYR A 140 -6.08 -8.42 -18.56
C TYR A 140 -4.66 -8.60 -19.05
N THR A 141 -4.39 -9.73 -19.69
CA THR A 141 -3.07 -10.05 -20.24
C THR A 141 -3.22 -10.85 -21.51
N THR A 142 -2.35 -10.60 -22.49
CA THR A 142 -2.25 -11.40 -23.71
C THR A 142 -1.44 -12.68 -23.48
N THR A 143 -0.55 -12.67 -22.48
CA THR A 143 0.29 -13.80 -22.07
C THR A 143 -0.06 -14.22 -20.64
N PRO A 144 -0.27 -15.52 -20.35
CA PRO A 144 -0.46 -15.99 -18.98
C PRO A 144 0.74 -15.57 -18.13
N LEU A 145 0.48 -14.88 -17.01
CA LEU A 145 1.50 -14.52 -16.04
C LEU A 145 1.39 -15.46 -14.85
N GLY A 146 2.54 -15.95 -14.39
CA GLY A 146 2.65 -16.71 -13.15
C GLY A 146 2.34 -15.85 -11.92
N PRO A 147 1.88 -16.46 -10.80
CA PRO A 147 1.63 -15.75 -9.55
C PRO A 147 2.84 -14.97 -9.03
N ALA A 148 4.04 -15.55 -9.14
CA ALA A 148 5.27 -14.91 -8.70
C ALA A 148 5.81 -13.85 -9.66
N GLU A 149 5.40 -13.88 -10.94
CA GLU A 149 5.87 -12.93 -11.97
C GLU A 149 5.27 -11.54 -11.75
N LEU A 150 4.05 -11.46 -11.22
CA LEU A 150 3.41 -10.17 -10.96
C LEU A 150 4.16 -9.34 -9.89
N PRO A 151 4.49 -9.87 -8.70
CA PRO A 151 5.27 -9.16 -7.69
C PRO A 151 6.79 -9.20 -7.95
N GLU A 152 7.28 -9.88 -8.99
CA GLU A 152 8.71 -9.94 -9.29
C GLU A 152 9.42 -8.57 -9.29
N PRO A 153 8.84 -7.48 -9.86
CA PRO A 153 9.49 -6.18 -9.85
C PRO A 153 9.79 -5.64 -8.45
N VAL A 154 9.01 -6.04 -7.45
CA VAL A 154 9.20 -5.62 -6.05
C VAL A 154 10.10 -6.55 -5.24
N PHE A 155 10.66 -7.62 -5.83
CA PHE A 155 11.64 -8.49 -5.15
C PHE A 155 12.92 -7.77 -4.73
N SER A 156 13.21 -6.63 -5.35
CA SER A 156 14.31 -5.74 -4.97
C SER A 156 14.09 -4.95 -3.67
N LEU A 157 12.88 -4.98 -3.09
CA LEU A 157 12.58 -4.36 -1.80
C LEU A 157 13.08 -5.25 -0.65
N HIS A 158 14.40 -5.30 -0.45
CA HIS A 158 15.03 -6.23 0.49
C HIS A 158 14.63 -6.07 1.96
N ASP A 159 14.20 -4.87 2.37
CA ASP A 159 13.73 -4.58 3.73
C ASP A 159 12.26 -4.99 3.97
N LEU A 160 11.60 -5.58 2.98
CA LEU A 160 10.19 -5.92 3.06
C LEU A 160 9.95 -7.04 4.09
N GLN A 161 9.11 -6.75 5.08
CA GLN A 161 8.72 -7.67 6.15
C GLN A 161 7.25 -8.08 6.03
N GLU A 162 6.42 -7.28 5.37
CA GLU A 162 5.01 -7.58 5.19
C GLU A 162 4.59 -7.39 3.74
N LEU A 163 4.10 -8.45 3.12
CA LEU A 163 3.46 -8.41 1.82
C LEU A 163 2.01 -8.89 1.93
N ILE A 164 1.08 -8.02 1.57
CA ILE A 164 -0.34 -8.34 1.49
C ILE A 164 -0.81 -8.01 0.08
N CYS A 165 -1.09 -9.04 -0.70
CA CYS A 165 -1.68 -8.89 -2.02
C CYS A 165 -3.12 -9.41 -2.00
N ARG A 166 -4.05 -8.63 -2.53
CA ARG A 166 -5.45 -9.04 -2.70
C ARG A 166 -5.86 -8.84 -4.14
N PHE A 167 -6.22 -9.94 -4.78
CA PHE A 167 -6.63 -10.00 -6.17
C PHE A 167 -8.13 -10.28 -6.25
N LYS A 168 -8.84 -9.61 -7.15
CA LYS A 168 -10.23 -9.95 -7.44
C LYS A 168 -10.32 -11.22 -8.29
N ALA A 169 -11.40 -11.95 -8.12
CA ALA A 169 -11.60 -13.32 -8.60
C ALA A 169 -11.47 -13.55 -10.10
N SER A 170 -11.84 -12.53 -10.84
CA SER A 170 -11.93 -12.55 -12.29
C SER A 170 -10.67 -12.02 -12.96
N SER A 171 -9.69 -11.60 -12.17
CA SER A 171 -8.54 -10.82 -12.64
C SER A 171 -7.36 -11.67 -13.01
N LEU A 172 -7.18 -12.81 -12.32
CA LEU A 172 -6.03 -13.68 -12.47
C LEU A 172 -6.47 -15.09 -12.07
N LEU A 173 -6.56 -16.02 -13.03
CA LEU A 173 -6.72 -17.47 -12.77
C LEU A 173 -5.38 -18.05 -12.28
N VAL A 174 -4.87 -17.47 -11.22
CA VAL A 174 -3.51 -17.65 -10.77
C VAL A 174 -3.62 -18.45 -9.49
N THR A 175 -3.32 -19.74 -9.57
CA THR A 175 -3.22 -20.60 -8.40
C THR A 175 -1.75 -20.68 -8.02
N LEU A 176 -1.41 -20.30 -6.79
CA LEU A 176 -0.05 -20.39 -6.28
C LEU A 176 0.45 -21.83 -6.25
N SER A 177 1.51 -22.10 -6.99
CA SER A 177 2.24 -23.38 -6.95
C SER A 177 3.45 -23.30 -6.03
N ASP A 178 4.01 -24.45 -5.68
CA ASP A 178 5.25 -24.56 -4.90
C ASP A 178 6.42 -23.77 -5.52
N ARG A 179 6.44 -23.67 -6.86
CA ARG A 179 7.46 -22.94 -7.61
C ARG A 179 7.38 -21.43 -7.38
N ASP A 180 6.20 -20.92 -7.06
CA ASP A 180 5.97 -19.49 -6.82
C ASP A 180 6.40 -19.08 -5.41
N ILE A 181 6.43 -20.03 -4.45
CA ILE A 181 6.74 -19.73 -3.04
C ILE A 181 8.23 -19.46 -2.83
N SER A 182 9.10 -20.27 -3.44
CA SER A 182 10.55 -20.17 -3.26
C SER A 182 11.12 -18.79 -3.63
N PRO A 183 10.73 -18.15 -4.74
CA PRO A 183 11.12 -16.78 -5.07
C PRO A 183 10.83 -15.76 -3.96
N PHE A 184 9.67 -15.84 -3.29
CA PHE A 184 9.35 -14.93 -2.17
C PHE A 184 10.31 -15.10 -1.00
N ALA A 185 10.61 -16.36 -0.65
CA ALA A 185 11.52 -16.69 0.42
C ALA A 185 12.96 -16.20 0.15
N ILE A 186 13.38 -16.26 -1.12
CA ILE A 186 14.70 -15.80 -1.57
C ILE A 186 14.76 -14.26 -1.57
N ALA A 187 13.71 -13.59 -2.06
CA ALA A 187 13.65 -12.15 -2.15
C ALA A 187 13.59 -11.48 -0.76
N TRP A 188 12.84 -12.07 0.18
CA TRP A 188 12.54 -11.48 1.48
C TRP A 188 12.77 -12.47 2.63
N PRO A 189 14.03 -12.74 3.00
CA PRO A 189 14.34 -13.66 4.11
C PRO A 189 13.85 -13.16 5.49
N ASP A 190 13.63 -11.85 5.65
CA ASP A 190 13.11 -11.24 6.88
C ASP A 190 11.57 -11.13 6.90
N LEU A 191 10.87 -11.79 5.97
CA LEU A 191 9.41 -11.73 5.86
C LEU A 191 8.71 -12.24 7.12
N ARG A 192 7.84 -11.41 7.68
CA ARG A 192 7.00 -11.68 8.86
C ARG A 192 5.56 -12.01 8.47
N VAL A 193 5.04 -11.36 7.43
CA VAL A 193 3.66 -11.53 6.98
C VAL A 193 3.62 -11.73 5.48
N LEU A 194 3.06 -12.86 5.04
CA LEU A 194 2.73 -13.12 3.64
C LEU A 194 1.26 -13.47 3.53
N LYS A 195 0.48 -12.62 2.86
CA LYS A 195 -0.95 -12.86 2.62
C LYS A 195 -1.26 -12.66 1.15
N LEU A 196 -1.56 -13.75 0.45
CA LEU A 196 -1.99 -13.71 -0.95
C LEU A 196 -3.46 -14.11 -1.00
N HIS A 197 -4.33 -13.12 -1.11
CA HIS A 197 -5.77 -13.29 -1.20
C HIS A 197 -6.18 -13.36 -2.66
N GLU A 198 -6.38 -14.58 -3.18
CA GLU A 198 -7.01 -14.79 -4.48
C GLU A 198 -8.52 -14.68 -4.34
N GLY A 199 -9.19 -13.80 -5.07
CA GLY A 199 -10.64 -13.88 -5.20
C GLY A 199 -11.01 -15.13 -5.99
N GLY A 200 -12.20 -15.69 -5.76
CA GLY A 200 -12.77 -16.69 -6.68
C GLY A 200 -12.80 -18.11 -6.15
N TYR A 201 -13.56 -18.93 -6.88
CA TYR A 201 -13.72 -20.36 -6.64
C TYR A 201 -12.88 -21.11 -7.67
N SER A 202 -11.56 -21.04 -7.55
CA SER A 202 -10.71 -21.94 -8.33
C SER A 202 -10.88 -23.35 -7.73
N ARG A 203 -11.46 -24.28 -8.51
CA ARG A 203 -11.54 -25.72 -8.17
C ARG A 203 -10.26 -26.47 -8.55
N SER A 204 -9.15 -25.76 -8.72
CA SER A 204 -7.88 -26.36 -9.12
C SER A 204 -7.33 -27.23 -7.98
N ASP A 205 -7.04 -28.49 -8.29
CA ASP A 205 -6.30 -29.41 -7.39
C ASP A 205 -4.82 -29.00 -7.25
N ALA A 206 -4.34 -28.05 -8.06
CA ALA A 206 -2.96 -27.55 -8.02
C ALA A 206 -2.81 -26.41 -7.00
N GLY A 207 -2.96 -26.71 -5.71
CA GLY A 207 -2.61 -25.79 -4.62
C GLY A 207 -1.14 -25.88 -4.23
N SER A 208 -0.70 -24.98 -3.35
CA SER A 208 0.62 -25.08 -2.73
C SER A 208 0.65 -26.25 -1.74
N SER A 209 1.71 -27.05 -1.79
CA SER A 209 1.95 -28.17 -0.89
C SER A 209 2.41 -27.67 0.49
N VAL A 210 2.12 -28.47 1.51
CA VAL A 210 2.62 -28.22 2.87
C VAL A 210 4.15 -28.19 2.91
N SER A 211 4.84 -28.95 2.05
CA SER A 211 6.31 -28.95 1.97
C SER A 211 6.85 -27.59 1.55
N ALA A 212 6.24 -26.94 0.56
CA ALA A 212 6.66 -25.61 0.12
C ALA A 212 6.47 -24.55 1.22
N LEU A 213 5.42 -24.68 2.05
CA LEU A 213 5.22 -23.82 3.22
C LEU A 213 6.29 -24.03 4.29
N PHE A 214 6.69 -25.28 4.53
CA PHE A 214 7.80 -25.57 5.44
C PHE A 214 9.11 -24.97 4.93
N ASP A 215 9.40 -25.10 3.63
CA ASP A 215 10.58 -24.50 3.02
C ASP A 215 10.58 -22.96 3.15
N LEU A 216 9.42 -22.33 2.98
CA LEU A 216 9.24 -20.90 3.22
C LEU A 216 9.53 -20.54 4.70
N ALA A 217 8.97 -21.28 5.65
CA ALA A 217 9.18 -21.02 7.08
C ALA A 217 10.63 -21.23 7.51
N LEU A 218 11.34 -22.20 6.91
CA LEU A 218 12.77 -22.42 7.16
C LEU A 218 13.64 -21.27 6.63
N ARG A 219 13.28 -20.70 5.49
CA ARG A 219 14.01 -19.58 4.85
C ARG A 219 13.65 -18.22 5.44
N CYS A 220 12.44 -18.07 5.97
CA CYS A 220 11.95 -16.85 6.61
C CYS A 220 11.73 -17.11 8.13
N PRO A 221 12.78 -17.11 8.96
CA PRO A 221 12.68 -17.50 10.38
C PRO A 221 11.83 -16.55 11.24
N ARG A 222 11.47 -15.38 10.70
CA ARG A 222 10.63 -14.37 11.36
C ARG A 222 9.17 -14.43 10.95
N LEU A 223 8.78 -15.44 10.17
CA LEU A 223 7.45 -15.57 9.62
C LEU A 223 6.42 -15.84 10.72
N GLU A 224 5.50 -14.90 10.91
CA GLU A 224 4.47 -14.91 11.95
C GLU A 224 3.10 -15.25 11.38
N SER A 225 2.83 -14.84 10.13
CA SER A 225 1.53 -15.02 9.50
C SER A 225 1.69 -15.38 8.04
N ILE A 226 1.05 -16.49 7.66
CA ILE A 226 0.93 -16.95 6.28
C ILE A 226 -0.55 -17.12 5.97
N LEU A 227 -1.02 -16.61 4.84
CA LEU A 227 -2.37 -16.87 4.36
C LEU A 227 -2.37 -17.12 2.86
N PHE A 228 -2.74 -18.34 2.51
CA PHE A 228 -3.05 -18.81 1.15
C PHE A 228 -4.48 -19.35 1.16
N ARG A 229 -5.27 -19.11 0.10
CA ARG A 229 -6.65 -19.62 0.05
C ARG A 229 -6.76 -21.11 -0.23
N HIS A 230 -5.81 -21.67 -0.99
CA HIS A 230 -5.85 -23.05 -1.46
C HIS A 230 -4.57 -23.76 -1.03
N LEU A 231 -4.71 -24.70 -0.10
CA LEU A 231 -3.63 -25.61 0.32
C LEU A 231 -4.00 -27.02 -0.10
N HIS A 232 -3.05 -27.73 -0.71
CA HIS A 232 -3.18 -29.16 -0.95
C HIS A 232 -2.35 -29.91 0.11
N ALA A 233 -2.92 -30.97 0.67
CA ALA A 233 -2.26 -31.81 1.68
C ALA A 233 -1.18 -32.70 1.04
#